data_AF-A0AAU8CJQ1-F1
#
_entry.id   AF-A0AAU8CJQ1-F1
#
_cell.length_a   1.000
_cell.length_b   1.000
_cell.length_c   1.000
_cell.angle_alpha   90.00
_cell.angle_beta   90.00
_cell.angle_gamma   90.00
#
_symmetry.space_group_name_H-M   'P 1'
#
loop_
_entity.id
_entity.type
_entity.pdbx_description
1 polymer ?
#
loop_
_entity_poly.entity_id
_entity_poly.type
_entity_poly.pdbx_seq_one_letter_code
_entity_poly.pdbx_strand_id
1 'polypeptide(L)'
;MSGRNETSETEETNRDEHERDGFAADGGVVAATSTTTTLGGDGQQPTVGDDEYQEDSDPRTERARTEEMDISLLRKGGVYEVESASGNTYEVDVASKTCTCPDFTKRQPSGGCKHLRRVDIEIRSGSVPRPDGRLPATIDVTEQLSERILELEQEIDEREARRRELEATVAVLEELSIR
;
A
#
# COMPACT_ATOMS: atom_id res chain seq x y z
N MET A 1 0.33 -68.02 -19.77
CA MET A 1 -0.18 -66.64 -19.86
C MET A 1 1.01 -65.80 -20.32
N SER A 2 1.28 -65.72 -21.62
CA SER A 2 0.76 -64.71 -22.58
C SER A 2 1.10 -63.28 -22.11
N GLY A 3 1.87 -62.46 -22.84
CA GLY A 3 2.27 -62.55 -24.24
C GLY A 3 3.49 -61.69 -24.62
N ARG A 4 3.91 -61.91 -25.87
CA ARG A 4 4.90 -61.17 -26.66
C ARG A 4 4.24 -59.89 -27.23
N ASN A 5 4.93 -58.81 -27.65
CA ASN A 5 5.74 -58.64 -28.87
C ASN A 5 6.17 -57.14 -28.95
N GLU A 6 7.42 -56.79 -29.29
CA GLU A 6 7.90 -56.17 -30.58
C GLU A 6 7.58 -54.65 -30.70
N THR A 7 8.39 -53.69 -31.18
CA THR A 7 9.50 -53.52 -32.18
C THR A 7 10.12 -52.11 -31.99
N SER A 8 11.46 -51.92 -32.07
CA SER A 8 12.28 -51.32 -33.19
C SER A 8 12.14 -49.79 -33.39
N GLU A 9 13.22 -48.98 -33.22
CA GLU A 9 14.11 -48.39 -34.27
C GLU A 9 13.38 -47.38 -35.19
N THR A 10 13.85 -46.20 -35.62
CA THR A 10 15.11 -45.42 -35.63
C THR A 10 14.79 -44.01 -36.19
N GLU A 11 15.69 -43.04 -35.95
CA GLU A 11 16.15 -41.95 -36.85
C GLU A 11 15.14 -40.93 -37.45
N GLU A 12 15.31 -39.66 -37.06
CA GLU A 12 15.89 -38.56 -37.87
C GLU A 12 14.94 -37.96 -38.92
N THR A 13 14.74 -36.64 -38.85
CA THR A 13 14.92 -35.79 -40.04
C THR A 13 15.23 -34.35 -39.63
N ASN A 14 16.35 -33.88 -40.18
CA ASN A 14 16.83 -32.52 -40.32
C ASN A 14 15.75 -31.50 -40.71
N ARG A 15 15.92 -30.26 -40.21
CA ARG A 15 15.62 -29.09 -41.05
C ARG A 15 16.51 -27.88 -40.74
N ASP A 16 17.44 -27.68 -41.67
CA ASP A 16 17.96 -26.45 -42.23
C ASP A 16 18.78 -25.49 -41.35
N GLU A 17 20.08 -25.57 -41.63
CA GLU A 17 21.13 -24.58 -41.51
C GLU A 17 20.74 -23.25 -42.16
N HIS A 18 21.17 -22.11 -41.59
CA HIS A 18 21.69 -21.00 -42.39
C HIS A 18 22.78 -20.25 -41.63
N GLU A 19 23.80 -19.93 -42.41
CA GLU A 19 25.16 -19.62 -42.05
C GLU A 19 25.39 -18.29 -41.31
N ARG A 20 26.60 -18.25 -40.74
CA ARG A 20 27.25 -17.09 -40.15
C ARG A 20 27.73 -16.15 -41.26
N ASP A 21 27.43 -14.87 -41.11
CA ASP A 21 28.17 -13.73 -41.66
C ASP A 21 28.00 -12.62 -40.61
N GLY A 22 28.95 -11.82 -40.18
CA GLY A 22 30.35 -11.56 -40.50
C GLY A 22 30.72 -10.38 -39.58
N PHE A 23 31.93 -10.35 -39.07
CA PHE A 23 32.41 -9.26 -38.22
C PHE A 23 32.40 -7.93 -39.00
N ALA A 24 31.96 -6.83 -38.36
CA ALA A 24 32.25 -5.46 -38.80
C ALA A 24 32.75 -4.65 -37.60
N ALA A 25 33.86 -3.94 -37.78
CA ALA A 25 34.60 -3.21 -36.76
C ALA A 25 35.16 -1.92 -37.37
N ASP A 26 34.33 -0.87 -37.42
CA ASP A 26 34.64 0.47 -37.92
C ASP A 26 33.32 1.28 -37.83
N GLY A 27 33.19 2.36 -37.05
CA GLY A 27 33.92 3.62 -37.19
C GLY A 27 33.20 4.51 -38.22
N GLY A 28 32.31 5.42 -37.78
CA GLY A 28 31.75 6.39 -38.74
C GLY A 28 30.52 7.18 -38.30
N VAL A 29 30.75 8.46 -38.02
CA VAL A 29 29.78 9.54 -37.84
C VAL A 29 28.79 9.67 -39.01
N VAL A 30 27.52 9.97 -38.73
CA VAL A 30 26.59 10.51 -39.73
C VAL A 30 26.19 11.93 -39.35
N ALA A 31 26.75 12.89 -40.08
CA ALA A 31 26.16 14.19 -40.26
C ALA A 31 25.18 14.09 -41.44
N ALA A 32 23.90 14.36 -41.21
CA ALA A 32 22.95 14.64 -42.26
C ALA A 32 22.48 16.10 -42.11
N THR A 33 22.82 16.87 -43.12
CA THR A 33 22.46 18.27 -43.33
C THR A 33 20.96 18.42 -43.56
N SER A 34 20.32 19.34 -42.83
CA SER A 34 19.02 19.90 -43.21
C SER A 34 19.18 21.39 -43.48
N THR A 35 19.03 21.75 -44.76
CA THR A 35 18.97 23.11 -45.26
C THR A 35 17.69 23.82 -44.81
N THR A 36 17.91 24.93 -44.09
CA THR A 36 17.24 26.24 -43.99
C THR A 36 15.92 26.51 -44.73
N THR A 37 15.09 27.35 -44.07
CA THR A 37 14.03 28.31 -44.57
C THR A 37 12.64 27.89 -44.06
N THR A 38 11.89 28.58 -43.19
CA THR A 38 11.65 30.02 -42.97
C THR A 38 11.11 30.28 -41.53
N LEU A 39 11.38 31.49 -41.04
CA LEU A 39 10.99 32.12 -39.78
C LEU A 39 9.46 32.26 -39.56
N GLY A 40 9.04 32.17 -38.29
CA GLY A 40 7.92 32.97 -37.75
C GLY A 40 7.07 32.31 -36.65
N GLY A 41 7.26 32.73 -35.40
CA GLY A 41 6.17 32.82 -34.41
C GLY A 41 6.13 31.78 -33.29
N ASP A 42 6.56 32.22 -32.11
CA ASP A 42 6.18 31.79 -30.75
C ASP A 42 6.51 30.35 -30.30
N GLY A 43 7.53 30.29 -29.45
CA GLY A 43 8.08 29.08 -28.87
C GLY A 43 7.14 28.41 -27.87
N GLN A 44 6.50 27.34 -28.33
CA GLN A 44 6.03 26.29 -27.42
C GLN A 44 7.22 25.35 -27.16
N GLN A 45 7.88 25.57 -26.03
CA GLN A 45 8.90 24.66 -25.50
C GLN A 45 8.31 23.24 -25.42
N PRO A 46 9.05 22.18 -25.81
CA PRO A 46 8.59 20.83 -25.61
C PRO A 46 8.57 20.60 -24.09
N THR A 47 7.38 20.60 -23.50
CA THR A 47 7.19 20.12 -22.14
C THR A 47 7.54 18.65 -22.19
N VAL A 48 8.75 18.34 -21.73
CA VAL A 48 9.10 17.02 -21.19
C VAL A 48 7.90 16.63 -20.34
N GLY A 49 7.23 15.55 -20.73
CA GLY A 49 6.07 15.08 -20.00
C GLY A 49 6.51 14.83 -18.58
N ASP A 50 6.15 15.76 -17.69
CA ASP A 50 6.02 15.47 -16.29
C ASP A 50 4.90 14.43 -16.21
N ASP A 51 5.27 13.15 -16.37
CA ASP A 51 4.53 12.03 -15.80
C ASP A 51 4.64 12.19 -14.27
N GLU A 52 4.05 13.27 -13.75
CA GLU A 52 3.60 13.36 -12.38
C GLU A 52 2.59 12.22 -12.24
N TYR A 53 3.08 11.15 -11.62
CA TYR A 53 2.28 10.06 -11.09
C TYR A 53 1.10 10.67 -10.31
N GLN A 54 -0.04 10.80 -10.98
CA GLN A 54 -1.35 11.10 -10.37
C GLN A 54 -1.79 9.86 -9.58
N GLU A 55 -1.00 9.45 -8.58
CA GLU A 55 -1.19 8.21 -7.84
C GLU A 55 -2.33 8.30 -6.81
N ASP A 56 -2.76 9.51 -6.46
CA ASP A 56 -3.72 9.75 -5.39
C ASP A 56 -5.20 9.74 -5.83
N SER A 57 -5.49 9.65 -7.13
CA SER A 57 -6.86 9.74 -7.68
C SER A 57 -7.26 8.61 -8.65
N ASP A 58 -6.48 7.53 -8.80
CA ASP A 58 -6.97 6.37 -9.57
C ASP A 58 -8.18 5.74 -8.82
N PRO A 59 -9.29 5.40 -9.49
CA PRO A 59 -10.38 4.58 -8.96
C PRO A 59 -9.93 3.36 -8.12
N ARG A 60 -8.73 2.81 -8.36
CA ARG A 60 -8.14 1.73 -7.55
C ARG A 60 -7.67 2.19 -6.18
N THR A 61 -7.11 3.39 -6.05
CA THR A 61 -6.76 3.98 -4.76
C THR A 61 -8.02 4.23 -3.94
N GLU A 62 -9.10 4.69 -4.59
CA GLU A 62 -10.39 4.90 -3.92
C GLU A 62 -11.01 3.59 -3.44
N ARG A 63 -11.04 2.54 -4.28
CA ARG A 63 -11.49 1.19 -3.86
C ARG A 63 -10.61 0.63 -2.76
N ALA A 64 -9.30 0.80 -2.89
CA ALA A 64 -8.35 0.46 -1.85
C ALA A 64 -8.55 1.27 -0.58
N ARG A 65 -9.33 2.36 -0.53
CA ARG A 65 -9.69 3.05 0.72
C ARG A 65 -11.07 2.66 1.25
N THR A 66 -12.01 2.34 0.36
CA THR A 66 -13.43 2.21 0.69
C THR A 66 -13.94 0.78 0.81
N GLU A 67 -13.35 -0.18 0.10
CA GLU A 67 -13.80 -1.57 0.18
C GLU A 67 -13.40 -2.21 1.52
N GLU A 68 -14.24 -3.10 2.03
CA GLU A 68 -13.93 -3.89 3.22
C GLU A 68 -12.81 -4.88 2.90
N MET A 69 -11.72 -4.80 3.65
CA MET A 69 -10.57 -5.68 3.51
C MET A 69 -9.94 -5.83 4.89
N ASP A 70 -9.64 -7.07 5.29
CA ASP A 70 -8.89 -7.35 6.51
C ASP A 70 -7.44 -7.67 6.13
N ILE A 71 -6.49 -7.12 6.88
CA ILE A 71 -5.07 -7.26 6.61
C ILE A 71 -4.35 -7.74 7.86
N SER A 72 -3.58 -8.81 7.69
CA SER A 72 -2.71 -9.32 8.74
C SER A 72 -1.29 -9.52 8.25
N LEU A 73 -0.31 -9.32 9.12
CA LEU A 73 1.08 -9.63 8.80
C LEU A 73 1.27 -11.16 8.87
N LEU A 74 1.43 -11.79 7.71
CA LEU A 74 1.60 -13.25 7.61
C LEU A 74 3.02 -13.67 7.99
N ARG A 75 4.05 -12.97 7.48
CA ARG A 75 5.47 -13.25 7.78
C ARG A 75 6.28 -11.98 7.90
N LYS A 76 7.20 -11.96 8.88
CA LYS A 76 8.25 -10.93 8.98
C LYS A 76 9.04 -10.88 7.67
N GLY A 77 9.38 -9.67 7.25
CA GLY A 77 9.93 -9.40 5.91
C GLY A 77 8.91 -8.74 4.97
N GLY A 78 7.69 -8.46 5.44
CA GLY A 78 6.69 -7.69 4.69
C GLY A 78 5.75 -8.51 3.82
N VAL A 79 5.48 -9.76 4.19
CA VAL A 79 4.41 -10.55 3.55
C VAL A 79 3.15 -10.40 4.38
N TYR A 80 2.12 -9.83 3.76
CA TYR A 80 0.81 -9.59 4.34
C TYR A 80 -0.21 -10.51 3.68
N GLU A 81 -1.16 -10.97 4.48
CA GLU A 81 -2.37 -11.62 4.02
C GLU A 81 -3.49 -10.59 3.95
N VAL A 82 -4.25 -10.61 2.87
CA VAL A 82 -5.36 -9.68 2.62
C VAL A 82 -6.62 -10.47 2.31
N GLU A 83 -7.56 -10.47 3.24
CA GLU A 83 -8.92 -10.95 3.01
C GLU A 83 -9.74 -9.83 2.36
N SER A 84 -10.23 -10.07 1.14
CA SER A 84 -11.05 -9.10 0.41
C SER A 84 -12.53 -9.21 0.80
N ALA A 85 -13.32 -8.16 0.56
CA ALA A 85 -14.79 -8.17 0.69
C ALA A 85 -15.50 -9.34 -0.03
N SER A 86 -14.84 -9.99 -1.00
CA SER A 86 -15.34 -11.17 -1.70
C SER A 86 -15.11 -12.50 -0.96
N GLY A 87 -14.49 -12.48 0.22
CA GLY A 87 -14.06 -13.67 0.98
C GLY A 87 -12.83 -14.37 0.38
N ASN A 88 -12.17 -13.77 -0.60
CA ASN A 88 -10.92 -14.30 -1.17
C ASN A 88 -9.72 -13.71 -0.45
N THR A 89 -8.73 -14.56 -0.19
CA THR A 89 -7.49 -14.21 0.51
C THR A 89 -6.31 -14.16 -0.47
N TYR A 90 -5.48 -13.12 -0.37
CA TYR A 90 -4.32 -12.91 -1.22
C TYR A 90 -3.07 -12.59 -0.39
N GLU A 91 -1.91 -13.07 -0.85
CA GLU A 91 -0.62 -12.69 -0.28
C GLU A 91 -0.08 -11.46 -1.01
N VAL A 92 0.40 -10.49 -0.25
CA VAL A 92 1.01 -9.25 -0.70
C VAL A 92 2.40 -9.16 -0.12
N ASP A 93 3.41 -9.13 -0.98
CA ASP A 93 4.80 -8.87 -0.58
C ASP A 93 5.12 -7.40 -0.90
N VAL A 94 5.22 -6.59 0.14
CA VAL A 94 5.52 -5.15 -0.02
C VAL A 94 6.97 -4.88 -0.38
N ALA A 95 7.89 -5.80 -0.05
CA ALA A 95 9.31 -5.66 -0.37
C ALA A 95 9.57 -5.90 -1.86
N SER A 96 8.95 -6.94 -2.43
CA SER A 96 9.00 -7.21 -3.87
C SER A 96 7.94 -6.44 -4.68
N LYS A 97 7.01 -5.76 -4.00
CA LYS A 97 5.84 -5.09 -4.59
C LYS A 97 4.98 -6.03 -5.43
N THR A 98 4.76 -7.25 -4.94
CA THR A 98 3.96 -8.28 -5.63
C THR A 98 2.68 -8.64 -4.87
N CYS A 99 1.70 -9.16 -5.61
CA CYS A 99 0.44 -9.65 -5.03
C CYS A 99 -0.04 -10.89 -5.79
N THR A 100 -0.60 -11.87 -5.08
CA THR A 100 -1.15 -13.10 -5.70
C THR A 100 -2.52 -12.91 -6.37
N CYS A 101 -3.09 -11.70 -6.34
CA CYS A 101 -4.42 -11.47 -6.88
C CYS A 101 -4.44 -11.48 -8.43
N PRO A 102 -5.57 -11.88 -9.06
CA PRO A 102 -5.70 -11.91 -10.51
C PRO A 102 -5.51 -10.55 -11.20
N ASP A 103 -5.80 -9.44 -10.49
CA ASP A 103 -5.66 -8.08 -11.02
C ASP A 103 -4.19 -7.69 -11.19
N PHE A 104 -3.32 -8.14 -10.27
CA PHE A 104 -1.88 -7.88 -10.34
C PHE A 104 -1.25 -8.58 -11.54
N THR A 105 -1.50 -9.88 -11.73
CA THR A 105 -0.97 -10.67 -12.86
C THR A 105 -1.33 -10.07 -14.22
N LYS A 106 -2.51 -9.44 -14.34
CA LYS A 106 -2.99 -8.84 -15.59
C LYS A 106 -2.40 -7.46 -15.89
N ARG A 107 -1.80 -6.78 -14.92
CA ARG A 107 -1.43 -5.35 -15.00
C ARG A 107 0.02 -5.04 -14.63
N GLN A 108 0.85 -6.06 -14.42
CA GLN A 108 2.29 -5.87 -14.37
C GLN A 108 2.81 -5.34 -15.71
N PRO A 109 3.75 -4.37 -15.73
CA PRO A 109 4.53 -3.88 -14.59
C PRO A 109 4.05 -2.58 -13.90
N SER A 110 3.10 -1.81 -14.46
CA SER A 110 2.86 -0.41 -14.01
C SER A 110 1.54 -0.15 -13.27
N GLY A 111 0.55 -1.05 -13.30
CA GLY A 111 -0.81 -0.73 -12.81
C GLY A 111 -1.04 -0.92 -11.30
N GLY A 112 -0.22 -1.74 -10.65
CA GLY A 112 -0.49 -2.20 -9.27
C GLY A 112 -1.86 -2.87 -9.11
N CYS A 113 -2.19 -3.30 -7.90
CA CYS A 113 -3.54 -3.76 -7.56
C CYS A 113 -4.05 -3.03 -6.32
N LYS A 114 -5.36 -3.10 -6.06
CA LYS A 114 -5.96 -2.50 -4.87
C LYS A 114 -5.36 -3.05 -3.56
N HIS A 115 -4.98 -4.33 -3.52
CA HIS A 115 -4.44 -4.98 -2.33
C HIS A 115 -3.08 -4.38 -1.92
N LEU A 116 -2.17 -4.16 -2.88
CA LEU A 116 -0.88 -3.50 -2.63
C LEU A 116 -1.09 -2.09 -2.06
N ARG A 117 -2.01 -1.32 -2.64
CA ARG A 117 -2.33 0.05 -2.18
C ARG A 117 -2.93 0.04 -0.77
N ARG A 118 -3.87 -0.87 -0.50
CA ARG A 118 -4.53 -1.02 0.81
C ARG A 118 -3.52 -1.40 1.90
N VAL A 119 -2.63 -2.35 1.64
CA VAL A 119 -1.55 -2.72 2.58
C VAL A 119 -0.62 -1.55 2.87
N ASP A 120 -0.20 -0.80 1.84
CA ASP A 120 0.64 0.38 2.03
C ASP A 120 -0.04 1.47 2.88
N ILE A 121 -1.34 1.71 2.66
CA ILE A 121 -2.14 2.63 3.47
C ILE A 121 -2.16 2.19 4.93
N GLU A 122 -2.43 0.93 5.22
CA GLU A 122 -2.55 0.44 6.60
C GLU A 122 -1.22 0.36 7.34
N ILE A 123 -0.12 0.11 6.62
CA ILE A 123 1.23 0.20 7.20
C ILE A 123 1.53 1.65 7.59
N ARG A 124 1.21 2.61 6.70
CA ARG A 124 1.45 4.04 6.93
C ARG A 124 0.56 4.61 8.03
N SER A 125 -0.69 4.16 8.14
CA SER A 125 -1.59 4.56 9.23
C SER A 125 -1.25 3.93 10.57
N GLY A 126 -0.40 2.89 10.59
CA GLY A 126 -0.13 2.13 11.81
C GLY A 126 -1.34 1.31 12.25
N SER A 127 -2.14 0.81 11.31
CA SER A 127 -3.24 -0.12 11.61
C SER A 127 -2.76 -1.57 11.67
N VAL A 128 -1.70 -1.90 10.93
CA VAL A 128 -1.08 -3.23 10.91
C VAL A 128 0.37 -3.19 11.41
N PRO A 129 0.94 -4.33 11.83
CA PRO A 129 2.36 -4.42 12.14
C PRO A 129 3.22 -3.99 10.94
N ARG A 130 4.32 -3.31 11.23
CA ARG A 130 5.33 -2.94 10.22
C ARG A 130 5.98 -4.21 9.61
N PRO A 131 6.63 -4.12 8.44
CA PRO A 131 7.27 -5.27 7.80
C PRO A 131 8.32 -6.01 8.65
N ASP A 132 8.94 -5.33 9.62
CA ASP A 132 9.86 -5.88 10.61
C ASP A 132 9.14 -6.65 11.76
N GLY A 133 7.81 -6.62 11.77
CA GLY A 133 6.94 -7.21 12.78
C GLY A 133 6.72 -6.32 14.01
N ARG A 134 7.19 -5.07 14.00
CA ARG A 134 6.99 -4.16 15.13
C ARG A 134 5.61 -3.52 15.03
N LEU A 135 4.90 -3.47 16.15
CA LEU A 135 3.66 -2.72 16.26
C LEU A 135 3.94 -1.21 16.11
N PRO A 136 2.98 -0.45 15.55
CA PRO A 136 3.07 0.99 15.50
C PRO A 136 3.18 1.56 16.92
N ALA A 137 3.91 2.66 17.06
CA ALA A 137 4.09 3.29 18.35
C ALA A 137 2.75 3.89 18.79
N THR A 138 2.12 3.33 19.82
CA THR A 138 0.89 3.85 20.43
C THR A 138 1.13 5.06 21.34
N ILE A 139 2.36 5.60 21.33
CA ILE A 139 2.83 6.62 22.27
C ILE A 139 1.89 7.84 22.25
N ASP A 140 1.49 8.27 21.05
CA ASP A 140 0.58 9.40 20.86
C ASP A 140 -0.79 9.18 21.55
N VAL A 141 -1.42 8.02 21.34
CA VAL A 141 -2.72 7.69 21.95
C VAL A 141 -2.60 7.56 23.47
N THR A 142 -1.50 6.98 23.98
CA THR A 142 -1.29 6.85 25.42
C THR A 142 -1.04 8.18 26.12
N GLU A 143 -0.32 9.10 25.49
CA GLU A 143 -0.11 10.45 26.02
C GLU A 143 -1.43 11.23 26.03
N GLN A 144 -2.17 11.21 24.93
CA GLN A 144 -3.50 11.84 24.84
C GLN A 144 -4.47 11.31 25.90
N LEU A 145 -4.52 9.98 26.10
CA LEU A 145 -5.35 9.38 27.14
C LEU A 145 -4.90 9.81 28.54
N SER A 146 -3.59 9.89 28.78
CA SER A 146 -3.04 10.31 30.07
C SER A 146 -3.43 11.75 30.41
N GLU A 147 -3.31 12.67 29.45
CA GLU A 147 -3.77 14.06 29.61
C GLU A 147 -5.28 14.12 29.88
N ARG A 148 -6.07 13.36 29.11
CA ARG A 148 -7.53 13.31 29.29
C ARG A 148 -7.95 12.77 30.66
N ILE A 149 -7.21 11.79 31.19
CA ILE A 149 -7.43 11.26 32.53
C ILE A 149 -7.18 12.35 33.58
N LEU A 150 -6.09 13.10 33.48
CA LEU A 150 -5.78 14.18 34.42
C LEU A 150 -6.84 15.29 34.41
N GLU A 151 -7.35 15.64 33.23
CA GLU A 151 -8.46 16.60 33.12
C GLU A 151 -9.73 16.09 33.82
N LEU A 152 -10.05 14.81 33.66
CA LEU A 152 -11.20 14.20 34.33
C LEU A 152 -11.02 14.14 35.85
N GLU A 153 -9.82 13.84 36.32
CA GLU A 153 -9.50 13.84 37.76
C GLU A 153 -9.70 15.23 38.37
N GLN A 154 -9.21 16.28 37.71
CA GLN A 154 -9.46 17.65 38.15
C GLN A 154 -10.97 17.96 38.19
N GLU A 155 -11.71 17.58 37.15
CA GLU A 155 -13.15 17.83 37.10
C GLU A 155 -13.92 17.05 38.16
N ILE A 156 -13.44 15.86 38.55
CA ILE A 156 -13.97 15.10 39.68
C ILE A 156 -13.73 15.89 40.98
N ASP A 157 -12.50 16.31 41.25
CA ASP A 157 -12.14 17.04 42.47
C ASP A 157 -12.96 18.33 42.63
N GLU A 158 -13.16 19.08 41.55
CA GLU A 158 -13.99 20.28 41.52
C GLU A 158 -15.46 19.97 41.87
N ARG A 159 -16.01 18.91 41.28
CA ARG A 159 -17.39 18.46 41.59
C ARG A 159 -17.52 17.98 43.03
N GLU A 160 -16.51 17.32 43.56
CA GLU A 160 -16.51 16.88 44.96
C GLU A 160 -16.43 18.06 45.93
N ALA A 161 -15.63 19.08 45.61
CA ALA A 161 -15.57 20.31 46.38
C ALA A 161 -16.92 21.03 46.41
N ARG A 162 -17.57 21.15 45.24
CA ARG A 162 -18.90 21.73 45.13
C ARG A 162 -19.96 20.92 45.89
N ARG A 163 -19.87 19.59 45.86
CA ARG A 163 -20.75 18.71 46.63
C ARG A 163 -20.58 18.95 48.14
N ARG A 164 -19.35 19.04 48.63
CA ARG A 164 -19.06 19.34 50.05
C ARG A 164 -19.62 20.71 50.47
N GLU A 165 -19.48 21.72 49.62
CA GLU A 165 -20.06 23.05 49.89
C GLU A 165 -21.58 22.98 49.99
N LEU A 166 -22.24 22.34 49.03
CA LEU A 166 -23.69 22.16 49.03
C LEU A 166 -24.16 21.37 50.27
N GLU A 167 -23.50 20.27 50.61
CA GLU A 167 -23.80 19.48 51.82
C GLU A 167 -23.72 20.34 53.09
N ALA A 168 -22.70 21.20 53.20
CA ALA A 168 -22.60 22.13 54.32
C ALA A 168 -23.75 23.15 54.35
N THR A 169 -24.15 23.69 53.19
CA THR A 169 -25.30 24.61 53.13
C THR A 169 -26.61 23.93 53.53
N VAL A 170 -26.81 22.68 53.11
CA VAL A 170 -28.00 21.89 53.48
C VAL A 170 -28.03 21.65 54.98
N ALA A 171 -26.91 21.25 55.59
CA ALA A 171 -26.82 21.02 57.03
C ALA A 171 -27.21 22.28 57.85
N VAL A 172 -26.77 23.47 57.43
CA VAL A 172 -27.16 24.74 58.08
C VAL A 172 -28.66 25.01 57.96
N LEU A 173 -29.25 24.76 56.79
CA LEU A 173 -30.69 24.95 56.57
C LEU A 173 -31.54 23.98 57.40
N GLU A 174 -31.07 22.75 57.58
CA GLU A 174 -31.71 21.76 58.45
C GLU A 174 -31.67 22.19 59.92
N GLU A 175 -30.55 22.67 60.43
CA GLU A 175 -30.44 23.19 61.81
C GLU A 175 -31.37 24.37 62.08
N LEU A 176 -31.52 25.27 61.09
CA LEU A 176 -32.44 26.41 61.21
C LEU A 176 -33.91 25.98 61.15
N SER A 177 -34.23 24.92 60.41
CA SER A 177 -35.60 24.43 60.27
C SER A 177 -36.10 23.62 61.48
N ILE A 178 -35.19 23.19 62.37
CA ILE A 178 -35.51 22.46 63.60
C ILE A 178 -35.78 23.42 64.79
N ARG A 179 -35.44 24.72 64.67
CA ARG A 179 -35.76 25.76 65.66
C ARG A 179 -37.09 26.44 65.37
#